data_AF-A0A2M9WCT3-F1
#
_entry.id   AF-A0A2M9WCT3-F1
#
_cell.length_a   1.000
_cell.length_b   1.000
_cell.length_c   1.000
_cell.angle_alpha   90.00
_cell.angle_beta   90.00
_cell.angle_gamma   90.00
#
_symmetry.space_group_name_H-M   'P 1'
#
loop_
_entity.id
_entity.type
_entity.pdbx_description
1 polymer ?
#
loop_
_entity_poly.entity_id
_entity_poly.type
_entity_poly.pdbx_seq_one_letter_code
_entity_poly.pdbx_strand_id
1 'polypeptide(L)' 'MATGNNNNKSAKKHIRFPHGLIEEIDSCVEGEKSEKPSSNFSAWVIDACEQKLKASQRKIARFESKK' A
#
# COMPACT_ATOMS: atom_id res chain seq x y z
N MET A 1 -8.36 8.79 24.17
CA MET A 1 -9.29 7.67 23.97
C MET A 1 -9.03 7.06 22.61
N ALA A 2 -8.51 5.83 22.53
CA ALA A 2 -8.34 5.12 21.27
C ALA A 2 -9.72 4.65 20.79
N THR A 3 -10.33 5.41 19.88
CA THR A 3 -11.51 4.93 19.15
C THR A 3 -11.06 3.74 18.30
N GLY A 4 -11.76 2.61 18.39
CA GLY A 4 -11.32 1.27 17.95
C GLY A 4 -10.90 1.06 16.49
N ASN A 5 -10.75 2.14 15.73
CA ASN A 5 -10.29 2.19 14.34
C ASN A 5 -8.96 2.95 14.17
N ASN A 6 -8.37 3.49 15.25
CA ASN A 6 -7.12 4.23 15.28
C ASN A 6 -6.25 3.77 16.47
N ASN A 7 -5.16 3.07 16.17
CA ASN A 7 -4.06 2.77 17.08
C ASN A 7 -2.99 3.86 16.87
N ASN A 8 -2.21 4.19 17.90
CA ASN A 8 -1.07 5.13 17.86
C ASN A 8 -0.12 4.97 16.63
N LYS A 9 -0.14 3.83 15.93
CA LYS A 9 0.66 3.52 14.73
C LYS A 9 -0.14 3.27 13.43
N SER A 10 -1.47 3.16 13.47
CA SER A 10 -2.27 2.81 12.28
C SER A 10 -3.72 3.27 12.39
N ALA A 11 -4.23 3.86 11.30
CA ALA A 11 -5.63 4.23 11.15
C ALA A 11 -6.24 3.50 9.94
N LYS A 12 -7.34 2.78 10.14
CA LYS A 12 -8.05 2.16 9.01
C LYS A 12 -8.80 3.23 8.23
N LYS A 13 -8.37 3.48 6.99
CA LYS A 13 -9.12 4.29 6.03
C LYS A 13 -9.98 3.34 5.20
N HIS A 14 -11.28 3.30 5.44
CA HIS A 14 -12.23 2.47 4.68
C HIS A 14 -12.28 2.98 3.23
N ILE A 15 -11.41 2.46 2.37
CA ILE A 15 -11.36 2.80 0.94
C ILE A 15 -12.04 1.71 0.12
N ARG A 16 -12.57 2.10 -1.05
CA ARG A 16 -13.18 1.18 -2.01
C ARG A 16 -12.16 0.88 -3.10
N PHE A 17 -11.95 -0.40 -3.36
CA PHE A 17 -11.18 -0.88 -4.50
C PHE A 17 -12.13 -1.36 -5.60
N PRO A 18 -11.83 -1.09 -6.88
CA PRO A 18 -12.58 -1.71 -7.97
C PRO A 18 -12.31 -3.22 -7.99
N HIS A 19 -13.36 -4.02 -8.25
CA HIS A 19 -13.31 -5.49 -8.16
C HIS A 19 -12.19 -6.09 -9.00
N GLY A 20 -12.02 -5.67 -10.26
CA GLY A 20 -10.95 -6.18 -11.11
C GLY A 20 -9.54 -5.94 -10.57
N LEU A 21 -9.33 -4.84 -9.83
CA LEU A 21 -8.03 -4.59 -9.20
C LEU A 21 -7.82 -5.45 -7.95
N ILE A 22 -8.88 -5.81 -7.22
CA ILE A 22 -8.78 -6.75 -6.11
C ILE A 22 -8.37 -8.12 -6.64
N GLU A 23 -9.00 -8.59 -7.70
CA GLU A 23 -8.70 -9.89 -8.32
C GLU A 23 -7.25 -9.96 -8.85
N GLU A 24 -6.78 -8.89 -9.49
CA GLU A 24 -5.41 -8.80 -10.02
C GLU A 24 -4.36 -8.79 -8.89
N ILE A 25 -4.66 -8.12 -7.77
CA ILE A 25 -3.80 -8.13 -6.58
C ILE A 25 -3.82 -9.50 -5.91
N ASP A 26 -4.99 -10.13 -5.77
CA ASP A 26 -5.10 -11.44 -5.11
C ASP A 26 -4.30 -12.50 -5.89
N SER A 27 -4.35 -12.45 -7.23
CA SER A 27 -3.54 -13.31 -8.09
C SER A 27 -2.03 -13.06 -7.93
N CYS A 28 -1.59 -11.78 -7.85
CA CYS A 28 -0.20 -11.45 -7.53
C CYS A 28 0.22 -11.97 -6.15
N VAL A 29 -0.63 -11.77 -5.14
CA VAL A 29 -0.37 -12.16 -3.76
C VAL A 29 -0.32 -13.68 -3.63
N GLU A 30 -1.19 -14.44 -4.27
CA GLU A 30 -1.13 -15.91 -4.29
C GLU A 30 0.20 -16.44 -4.84
N GLY A 31 0.72 -15.83 -5.91
CA GLY A 31 2.03 -16.14 -6.46
C GLY A 31 3.16 -15.89 -5.45
N GLU A 32 3.18 -14.70 -4.84
CA GLU A 32 4.19 -14.34 -3.84
C GLU A 32 4.03 -15.11 -2.51
N LYS A 33 2.83 -15.57 -2.18
CA LYS A 33 2.55 -16.31 -0.93
C LYS A 33 3.30 -17.64 -0.87
N SER A 34 3.61 -18.22 -2.04
CA SER A 34 4.47 -19.41 -2.13
C SER A 34 5.89 -19.14 -1.66
N GLU A 35 6.39 -17.92 -1.80
CA GLU A 35 7.75 -17.52 -1.43
C GLU A 35 7.80 -16.79 -0.08
N LYS A 36 6.73 -16.07 0.27
CA LYS A 36 6.59 -15.31 1.51
C LYS A 36 5.25 -15.62 2.16
N PRO A 37 5.20 -16.53 3.14
CA PRO A 37 3.96 -16.89 3.83
C PRO A 37 3.31 -15.73 4.62
N SER A 38 4.02 -14.61 4.79
CA SER A 38 3.51 -13.39 5.42
C SER A 38 2.90 -12.39 4.42
N SER A 39 3.10 -12.58 3.10
CA SER A 39 2.47 -11.74 2.08
C SER A 39 0.95 -11.95 2.09
N ASN A 40 0.24 -10.87 2.35
CA ASN A 40 -1.22 -10.79 2.34
C ASN A 40 -1.63 -9.50 1.63
N PHE A 41 -2.90 -9.40 1.21
CA PHE A 41 -3.42 -8.23 0.48
C PHE A 41 -3.06 -6.89 1.15
N SER A 42 -3.16 -6.79 2.47
CA SER A 42 -2.83 -5.54 3.17
C SER A 42 -1.34 -5.22 3.08
N ALA A 43 -0.46 -6.22 3.24
CA ALA A 43 0.98 -6.04 3.09
C ALA A 43 1.36 -5.63 1.66
N TRP A 44 0.77 -6.27 0.65
CA TRP A 44 1.00 -5.94 -0.75
C TRP A 44 0.57 -4.50 -1.08
N VAL A 45 -0.61 -4.09 -0.61
CA VAL A 45 -1.12 -2.73 -0.80
C VAL A 45 -0.23 -1.70 -0.09
N ILE A 46 0.26 -2.01 1.11
CA ILE A 46 1.20 -1.14 1.84
C ILE A 46 2.51 -1.00 1.05
N ASP A 47 3.12 -2.09 0.60
CA ASP A 47 4.38 -2.04 -0.15
C ASP A 47 4.22 -1.27 -1.47
N ALA A 48 3.14 -1.50 -2.21
CA ALA A 48 2.82 -0.74 -3.42
C ALA A 48 2.65 0.76 -3.14
N CYS A 49 2.02 1.11 -2.01
CA CYS A 49 1.89 2.51 -1.58
C CYS A 49 3.25 3.12 -1.19
N GLU A 50 4.10 2.39 -0.47
CA GLU A 50 5.45 2.82 -0.11
C GLU A 50 6.33 3.01 -1.35
N GLN A 51 6.27 2.09 -2.31
CA GLN A 51 6.99 2.20 -3.59
C GLN A 51 6.52 3.44 -4.37
N LYS A 52 5.21 3.68 -4.44
CA LYS A 52 4.64 4.87 -5.09
C LYS A 52 5.04 6.16 -4.38
N LEU A 53 5.07 6.17 -3.05
CA LEU A 53 5.56 7.30 -2.24
C LEU A 53 7.06 7.54 -2.46
N LYS A 54 7.90 6.50 -2.45
CA LYS A 54 9.33 6.58 -2.75
C LYS A 54 9.58 7.14 -4.16
N ALA A 55 8.79 6.72 -5.15
CA ALA A 55 8.85 7.25 -6.51
C ALA A 55 8.37 8.72 -6.58
N SER A 56 7.34 9.08 -5.81
CA SER A 56 6.82 10.45 -5.76
C SER A 56 7.79 11.41 -5.04
N GLN A 57 8.45 10.99 -3.96
CA GLN A 57 9.50 11.76 -3.28
C GLN A 57 10.65 12.13 -4.24
N ARG A 58 11.06 11.23 -5.13
CA ARG A 58 12.05 11.53 -6.18
C ARG A 58 11.55 12.54 -7.21
N LYS A 59 10.24 12.55 -7.50
CA LYS A 59 9.62 13.55 -8.39
C LYS A 59 9.47 14.90 -7.72
N ILE A 60 9.13 14.95 -6.42
CA ILE A 60 9.05 16.18 -5.63
C ILE A 60 10.44 16.79 -5.50
N ALA A 61 11.48 16.01 -5.17
CA ALA A 61 12.86 16.49 -5.15
C ALA A 61 13.32 17.06 -6.51
N ARG A 62 12.83 16.50 -7.64
CA ARG A 62 13.09 17.03 -8.98
C ARG A 62 12.25 18.27 -9.32
N PHE A 63 11.10 18.46 -8.69
CA PHE A 63 10.23 19.62 -8.87
C PHE A 63 10.71 20.81 -8.01
N GLU A 64 11.23 20.53 -6.82
CA GLU A 64 11.80 21.51 -5.88
C GLU A 64 13.14 22.10 -6.39
N SER A 65 13.93 21.37 -7.18
CA SER A 65 15.14 21.91 -7.86
C SER A 65 14.85 22.76 -9.10
N LYS A 66 13.57 23.02 -9.43
CA LYS A 66 13.17 23.85 -10.58
C LYS A 66 12.42 25.12 -10.18
N LYS A 67 12.41 25.47 -8.90
CA LYS A 67 11.91 26.74 -8.38
C LYS A 67 13.06 27.61 -7.94
#